data_AF-A0A0P6VMK8-F1
#
_entry.id   AF-A0A0P6VMK8-F1
#
_cell.length_a   1.000
_cell.length_b   1.000
_cell.length_c   1.000
_cell.angle_alpha   90.00
_cell.angle_beta   90.00
_cell.angle_gamma   90.00
#
_symmetry.space_group_name_H-M   'P 1'
#
loop_
_entity.id
_entity.type
_entity.pdbx_description
1 polymer ?
#
loop_
_entity_poly.entity_id
_entity_poly.type
_entity_poly.pdbx_seq_one_letter_code
_entity_poly.pdbx_strand_id
1 'polypeptide(L)'
;MTLIIRRLTPADRPVLEMLWRTAADKTATALPGARLMRQPTDLAILQSLIDDPITRAAVSAAAEAFAIAFGEVLIALEARIKHGIPLQWCVVIDEYGTHFAIKHVEFDALIRINYALENSLEYGGAFEVARLFSNLVTIIDEEVEQGNARRSPKD
;
A
#
# COMPACT_ATOMS: atom_id res chain seq x y z
N MET A 1 10.38 19.75 -12.06
CA MET A 1 9.67 18.89 -11.10
C MET A 1 10.64 17.81 -10.68
N THR A 2 11.04 17.79 -9.40
CA THR A 2 12.09 16.88 -8.91
C THR A 2 11.42 15.81 -8.08
N LEU A 3 11.35 14.60 -8.63
CA LEU A 3 10.89 13.42 -7.92
C LEU A 3 12.10 12.71 -7.30
N ILE A 4 12.15 12.62 -5.97
CA ILE A 4 13.19 11.89 -5.26
C ILE A 4 12.57 10.63 -4.66
N ILE A 5 13.11 9.47 -5.03
CA ILE A 5 12.75 8.18 -4.43
C ILE A 5 13.97 7.67 -3.69
N ARG A 6 13.84 7.44 -2.38
CA ARG A 6 14.92 6.90 -1.55
C ARG A 6 14.44 5.76 -0.69
N ARG A 7 15.38 4.88 -0.30
CA ARG A 7 15.10 3.82 0.67
C ARG A 7 14.67 4.41 2.01
N LEU A 8 13.83 3.65 2.72
CA LEU A 8 13.48 3.93 4.09
C LEU A 8 14.73 3.89 4.97
N THR A 9 14.95 4.93 5.76
CA THR A 9 16.04 5.03 6.73
C THR A 9 15.51 4.74 8.14
N PRO A 10 16.39 4.47 9.13
CA PRO A 10 15.96 4.32 10.52
C PRO A 10 15.16 5.52 11.06
N ALA A 11 15.42 6.73 10.55
CA ALA A 11 14.71 7.95 10.97
C ALA A 11 13.26 8.02 10.47
N ASP A 12 12.92 7.31 9.40
CA ASP A 12 11.56 7.31 8.84
C ASP A 12 10.64 6.30 9.53
N ARG A 13 11.22 5.26 10.15
CA ARG A 13 10.47 4.16 10.79
C ARG A 13 9.48 4.63 11.87
N PRO A 14 9.85 5.56 12.78
CA PRO A 14 8.91 6.06 13.78
C PRO A 14 7.69 6.77 13.16
N VAL A 15 7.87 7.46 12.03
CA VAL A 15 6.77 8.15 11.33
C VAL A 15 5.81 7.12 10.71
N LEU A 16 6.35 6.10 10.05
CA LEU A 16 5.56 5.02 9.48
C LEU A 16 4.77 4.25 10.56
N GLU A 17 5.41 3.95 11.69
CA GLU A 17 4.77 3.34 12.85
C GLU A 17 3.66 4.22 13.44
N MET A 18 3.89 5.54 13.56
CA MET A 18 2.88 6.49 14.03
C MET A 18 1.65 6.54 13.11
N LEU A 19 1.86 6.54 11.80
CA LEU A 19 0.77 6.52 10.82
C LEU A 19 -0.02 5.21 10.91
N TRP A 20 0.67 4.07 11.03
CA TRP A 20 0.00 2.78 11.24
C TRP A 20 -0.85 2.78 12.52
N ARG A 21 -0.30 3.29 13.65
CA ARG A 21 -1.05 3.40 14.92
C ARG A 21 -2.27 4.29 14.77
N THR A 22 -2.13 5.40 14.06
CA THR A 22 -3.25 6.31 13.78
C THR A 22 -4.39 5.60 13.04
N ALA A 23 -4.07 4.76 12.05
CA ALA A 23 -5.06 3.95 11.36
C ALA A 23 -5.69 2.90 12.28
N ALA A 24 -4.89 2.25 13.12
CA ALA A 24 -5.37 1.27 14.09
C ALA A 24 -6.33 1.89 15.12
N ASP A 25 -5.99 3.05 15.68
CA ASP A 25 -6.82 3.77 16.65
C ASP A 25 -8.13 4.24 16.03
N LYS A 26 -8.08 4.78 14.81
CA LYS A 26 -9.28 5.16 14.05
C LYS A 26 -10.15 3.96 13.72
N THR A 27 -9.55 2.83 13.36
CA THR A 27 -10.25 1.56 13.12
C THR A 27 -10.97 1.10 14.38
N ALA A 28 -10.29 1.07 15.53
CA ALA A 28 -10.88 0.65 16.79
C ALA A 28 -12.02 1.59 17.25
N THR A 29 -11.93 2.87 16.91
CA THR A 29 -12.97 3.86 17.19
C THR A 29 -14.20 3.66 16.28
N ALA A 30 -13.96 3.45 14.98
CA ALA A 30 -15.00 3.31 13.97
C ALA A 30 -15.71 1.94 14.01
N LEU A 31 -14.95 0.88 14.30
CA LEU A 31 -15.42 -0.51 14.39
C LEU A 31 -15.02 -1.10 15.75
N PRO A 32 -15.84 -0.91 16.80
CA PRO A 32 -15.53 -1.42 18.12
C PRO A 32 -15.28 -2.93 18.11
N GLY A 33 -14.15 -3.36 18.66
CA GLY A 33 -13.72 -4.77 18.69
C GLY A 33 -12.88 -5.20 17.49
N ALA A 34 -12.81 -4.40 16.42
CA ALA A 34 -11.87 -4.63 15.33
C ALA A 34 -10.45 -4.23 15.75
N ARG A 35 -9.44 -4.98 15.26
CA ARG A 35 -8.03 -4.71 15.52
C ARG A 35 -7.20 -5.01 14.30
N LEU A 36 -6.42 -4.03 13.85
CA LEU A 36 -5.43 -4.23 12.80
C LEU A 36 -4.20 -4.95 13.38
N MET A 37 -3.73 -5.97 12.67
CA MET A 37 -2.66 -6.87 13.11
C MET A 37 -1.47 -6.92 12.13
N ARG A 38 -1.49 -6.12 11.06
CA ARG A 38 -0.56 -6.17 9.92
C ARG A 38 -0.61 -7.53 9.22
N GLN A 39 -1.82 -8.04 9.01
CA GLN A 39 -2.03 -9.38 8.46
C GLN A 39 -3.05 -9.33 7.32
N PRO A 40 -3.03 -10.33 6.42
CA PRO A 40 -4.02 -10.45 5.34
C PRO A 40 -5.48 -10.38 5.80
N THR A 41 -5.76 -10.80 7.03
CA THR A 41 -7.11 -10.73 7.63
C THR A 41 -7.60 -9.30 7.84
N ASP A 42 -6.70 -8.32 7.94
CA ASP A 42 -7.05 -6.91 8.12
C ASP A 42 -7.73 -6.33 6.88
N LEU A 43 -7.58 -6.95 5.70
CA LEU A 43 -8.23 -6.50 4.47
C LEU A 43 -9.74 -6.35 4.65
N ALA A 44 -10.39 -7.32 5.30
CA ALA A 44 -11.83 -7.29 5.51
C ALA A 44 -12.25 -6.13 6.43
N ILE A 45 -11.44 -5.84 7.46
CA ILE A 45 -11.68 -4.73 8.39
C ILE A 45 -11.55 -3.40 7.64
N LEU A 46 -10.46 -3.23 6.91
CA LEU A 46 -10.17 -2.01 6.18
C LEU A 46 -11.16 -1.76 5.03
N GLN A 47 -11.63 -2.83 4.36
CA GLN A 47 -12.69 -2.73 3.35
C GLN A 47 -14.01 -2.29 3.99
N SER A 48 -14.38 -2.86 5.13
CA SER A 48 -15.62 -2.50 5.84
C SER A 48 -15.66 -1.01 6.20
N LEU A 49 -14.52 -0.42 6.55
CA LEU A 49 -14.42 1.02 6.85
C LEU A 49 -14.63 1.92 5.62
N ILE A 50 -14.27 1.43 4.43
CA ILE A 50 -14.47 2.16 3.18
C ILE A 50 -15.89 1.97 2.68
N ASP A 51 -16.47 0.78 2.85
CA ASP A 51 -17.81 0.48 2.35
C ASP A 51 -18.90 1.20 3.13
N ASP A 52 -18.71 1.44 4.44
CA ASP A 52 -19.62 2.23 5.27
C ASP A 52 -19.41 3.75 5.04
N PRO A 53 -20.43 4.48 4.54
CA PRO A 53 -20.34 5.93 4.32
C PRO A 53 -19.99 6.75 5.57
N ILE A 54 -20.39 6.28 6.77
CA ILE A 54 -20.13 6.99 8.04
C ILE A 54 -18.63 6.96 8.33
N THR A 55 -18.01 5.81 8.20
CA THR A 55 -16.58 5.62 8.48
C THR A 55 -15.70 6.05 7.31
N ARG A 56 -16.22 6.04 6.08
CA ARG A 56 -15.52 6.48 4.87
C ARG A 56 -14.96 7.90 4.99
N ALA A 57 -15.70 8.81 5.61
CA ALA A 57 -15.22 10.17 5.85
C ALA A 57 -14.00 10.21 6.79
N ALA A 58 -13.98 9.36 7.82
CA ALA A 58 -12.84 9.25 8.73
C ALA A 58 -11.62 8.61 8.05
N VAL A 59 -11.85 7.67 7.12
CA VAL A 59 -10.80 7.11 6.25
C VAL A 59 -10.23 8.18 5.33
N SER A 60 -11.08 8.96 4.67
CA SER A 60 -10.65 10.05 3.78
C SER A 60 -9.84 11.13 4.53
N ALA A 61 -10.29 11.56 5.71
CA ALA A 61 -9.56 12.52 6.54
C ALA A 61 -8.21 12.00 7.06
N ALA A 62 -7.95 10.69 6.97
CA ALA A 62 -6.73 10.04 7.41
C ALA A 62 -6.17 9.10 6.33
N ALA A 63 -6.34 9.47 5.06
CA ALA A 63 -6.03 8.60 3.92
C ALA A 63 -4.59 8.09 3.95
N GLU A 64 -3.63 8.94 4.32
CA GLU A 64 -2.23 8.52 4.46
C GLU A 64 -2.03 7.42 5.52
N ALA A 65 -2.66 7.58 6.69
CA ALA A 65 -2.58 6.56 7.75
C ALA A 65 -3.18 5.23 7.29
N PHE A 66 -4.36 5.26 6.65
CA PHE A 66 -5.00 4.06 6.12
C PHE A 66 -4.21 3.45 4.96
N ALA A 67 -3.55 4.26 4.14
CA ALA A 67 -2.63 3.78 3.10
C ALA A 67 -1.44 3.02 3.70
N ILE A 68 -0.89 3.47 4.84
CA ILE A 68 0.12 2.71 5.58
C ILE A 68 -0.45 1.36 6.04
N ALA A 69 -1.65 1.33 6.63
CA ALA A 69 -2.28 0.08 7.05
C ALA A 69 -2.47 -0.90 5.88
N PHE A 70 -2.92 -0.42 4.71
CA PHE A 70 -3.02 -1.22 3.50
C PHE A 70 -1.65 -1.72 3.01
N GLY A 71 -0.63 -0.87 3.05
CA GLY A 71 0.72 -1.24 2.65
C GLY A 71 1.35 -2.30 3.55
N GLU A 72 1.12 -2.24 4.85
CA GLU A 72 1.55 -3.29 5.79
C GLU A 72 0.92 -4.65 5.45
N VAL A 73 -0.36 -4.65 5.06
CA VAL A 73 -1.04 -5.88 4.63
C VAL A 73 -0.48 -6.38 3.29
N LEU A 74 -0.17 -5.48 2.35
CA LEU A 74 0.46 -5.81 1.07
C LEU A 74 1.83 -6.49 1.28
N ILE A 75 2.67 -5.96 2.16
CA ILE A 75 3.97 -6.55 2.52
C ILE A 75 3.77 -7.88 3.28
N ALA A 76 2.77 -8.00 4.15
CA ALA A 76 2.48 -9.27 4.82
C ALA A 76 2.01 -10.36 3.82
N LEU A 77 1.33 -9.95 2.75
CA LEU A 77 0.88 -10.84 1.69
C LEU A 77 2.02 -11.30 0.77
N GLU A 78 3.09 -10.52 0.58
CA GLU A 78 4.29 -10.94 -0.17
C GLU A 78 4.77 -12.34 0.25
N ALA A 79 4.81 -12.60 1.56
CA ALA A 79 5.26 -13.88 2.11
C ALA A 79 4.40 -15.08 1.67
N ARG A 80 3.19 -14.83 1.15
CA ARG A 80 2.27 -15.85 0.64
C ARG A 80 2.32 -16.00 -0.88
N ILE A 81 3.03 -15.13 -1.59
CA ILE A 81 3.12 -15.19 -3.06
C ILE A 81 4.19 -16.20 -3.45
N LYS A 82 3.83 -17.12 -4.34
CA LYS A 82 4.64 -18.27 -4.79
C LYS A 82 6.03 -17.87 -5.32
N HIS A 83 6.16 -16.67 -5.88
CA HIS A 83 7.40 -16.15 -6.43
C HIS A 83 8.15 -15.19 -5.49
N GLY A 84 7.65 -14.96 -4.26
CA GLY A 84 8.27 -14.11 -3.25
C GLY A 84 8.59 -12.73 -3.83
N ILE A 85 7.59 -11.88 -3.97
CA ILE A 85 7.72 -10.54 -4.55
C ILE A 85 8.38 -9.62 -3.52
N PRO A 86 9.67 -9.28 -3.61
CA PRO A 86 10.33 -8.47 -2.58
C PRO A 86 9.78 -7.04 -2.58
N LEU A 87 8.90 -6.72 -1.63
CA LEU A 87 8.33 -5.40 -1.44
C LEU A 87 9.02 -4.69 -0.28
N GLN A 88 9.34 -3.41 -0.47
CA GLN A 88 9.92 -2.59 0.59
C GLN A 88 9.27 -1.22 0.63
N TRP A 89 9.12 -0.70 1.85
CA TRP A 89 8.81 0.69 2.04
C TRP A 89 9.94 1.58 1.50
N CYS A 90 9.55 2.66 0.84
CA CYS A 90 10.42 3.73 0.41
C CYS A 90 9.79 5.08 0.72
N VAL A 91 10.62 6.13 0.68
CA VAL A 91 10.19 7.51 0.80
C VAL A 91 10.21 8.15 -0.57
N VAL A 92 9.12 8.83 -0.89
CA VAL A 92 8.92 9.62 -2.09
C VAL A 92 8.84 11.08 -1.67
N ILE A 93 9.66 11.93 -2.29
CA ILE A 93 9.63 13.37 -2.07
C ILE A 93 9.34 14.03 -3.41
N ASP A 94 8.28 14.83 -3.45
CA ASP A 94 7.87 15.61 -4.61
C ASP A 94 7.40 17.01 -4.16
N GLU A 95 6.79 17.77 -5.07
CA GLU A 95 6.31 19.12 -4.78
C GLU A 95 5.19 19.19 -3.73
N TYR A 96 4.52 18.07 -3.43
CA TYR A 96 3.44 18.01 -2.45
C TYR A 96 3.92 17.59 -1.06
N GLY A 97 5.16 17.11 -0.96
CA GLY A 97 5.82 16.84 0.31
C GLY A 97 6.57 15.53 0.33
N THR A 98 6.58 14.90 1.51
CA THR A 98 7.22 13.61 1.76
C THR A 98 6.16 12.57 2.02
N HIS A 99 6.16 11.50 1.24
CA HIS A 99 5.16 10.43 1.26
C HIS A 99 5.84 9.07 1.38
N PHE A 100 5.10 8.09 1.90
CA PHE A 100 5.51 6.71 1.90
C PHE A 100 4.89 5.95 0.74
N ALA A 101 5.70 5.11 0.11
CA ALA A 101 5.28 4.25 -0.98
C ALA A 101 5.92 2.88 -0.82
N ILE A 102 5.37 1.90 -1.53
CA ILE A 102 5.97 0.57 -1.61
C ILE A 102 6.65 0.43 -2.96
N LYS A 103 7.89 -0.06 -2.96
CA LYS A 103 8.66 -0.32 -4.16
C LYS A 103 8.96 -1.81 -4.25
N HIS A 104 8.93 -2.35 -5.46
CA HIS A 104 9.57 -3.64 -5.72
C HIS A 104 11.09 -3.50 -5.59
N VAL A 105 11.77 -4.45 -4.95
CA VAL A 105 13.23 -4.36 -4.74
C VAL A 105 13.99 -4.45 -6.07
N GLU A 106 13.50 -5.27 -7.01
CA GLU A 106 14.19 -5.55 -8.28
C GLU A 106 13.69 -4.75 -9.48
N PHE A 107 12.45 -4.25 -9.42
CA PHE A 107 11.81 -3.52 -10.52
C PHE A 107 11.61 -2.07 -10.12
N ASP A 108 11.55 -1.17 -11.09
CA ASP A 108 11.28 0.24 -10.83
C ASP A 108 9.78 0.53 -10.58
N ALA A 109 9.01 -0.52 -10.27
CA ALA A 109 7.61 -0.44 -9.92
C ALA A 109 7.43 0.23 -8.55
N LEU A 110 6.68 1.33 -8.55
CA LEU A 110 6.36 2.14 -7.37
C LEU A 110 4.85 2.14 -7.14
N ILE A 111 4.45 1.88 -5.90
CA ILE A 111 3.07 1.75 -5.47
C ILE A 111 2.78 2.86 -4.47
N ARG A 112 2.08 3.90 -4.95
CA ARG A 112 1.62 5.01 -4.10
C ARG A 112 0.20 4.73 -3.61
N ILE A 113 0.09 3.98 -2.52
CA ILE A 113 -1.20 3.49 -2.00
C ILE A 113 -2.13 4.64 -1.60
N ASN A 114 -1.59 5.74 -1.08
CA ASN A 114 -2.38 6.91 -0.71
C ASN A 114 -3.11 7.49 -1.93
N TYR A 115 -2.45 7.64 -3.08
CA TYR A 115 -3.09 8.11 -4.31
C TYR A 115 -4.20 7.17 -4.79
N ALA A 116 -3.97 5.84 -4.72
CA ALA A 116 -4.97 4.86 -5.11
C ALA A 116 -6.21 4.92 -4.20
N LEU A 117 -5.99 5.11 -2.89
CA LEU A 117 -7.05 5.26 -1.89
C LEU A 117 -7.80 6.58 -2.08
N GLU A 118 -7.09 7.71 -2.16
CA GLU A 118 -7.64 9.05 -2.37
C GLU A 118 -8.49 9.10 -3.65
N ASN A 119 -7.96 8.65 -4.79
CA ASN A 119 -8.71 8.58 -6.04
C ASN A 119 -9.99 7.74 -5.90
N SER A 120 -9.93 6.63 -5.18
CA SER A 120 -11.12 5.79 -5.01
C SER A 120 -12.17 6.44 -4.10
N LEU A 121 -11.72 7.15 -3.06
CA LEU A 121 -12.59 7.89 -2.15
C LEU A 121 -13.21 9.14 -2.81
N GLU A 122 -12.45 9.86 -3.64
CA GLU A 122 -12.89 11.08 -4.33
C GLU A 122 -13.88 10.80 -5.46
N TYR A 123 -13.58 9.82 -6.31
CA TYR A 123 -14.39 9.52 -7.50
C TYR A 123 -15.48 8.47 -7.25
N GLY A 124 -15.70 8.07 -5.99
CA GLY A 124 -16.67 7.04 -5.62
C GLY A 124 -16.35 5.67 -6.22
N GLY A 125 -15.09 5.44 -6.59
CA GLY A 125 -14.63 4.17 -7.12
C GLY A 125 -14.62 3.10 -6.03
N ALA A 126 -14.87 1.85 -6.42
CA ALA A 126 -14.66 0.72 -5.52
C ALA A 126 -13.15 0.62 -5.23
N PHE A 127 -12.73 1.01 -4.03
CA PHE A 127 -11.41 0.66 -3.54
C PHE A 127 -11.46 -0.78 -3.07
N GLU A 128 -11.08 -1.69 -3.95
CA GLU A 128 -10.94 -3.11 -3.60
C GLU A 128 -9.46 -3.41 -3.41
N VAL A 129 -9.06 -3.63 -2.17
CA VAL A 129 -7.65 -3.87 -1.84
C VAL A 129 -7.18 -5.20 -2.41
N ALA A 130 -8.06 -6.19 -2.43
CA ALA A 130 -7.80 -7.47 -3.08
C ALA A 130 -7.57 -7.29 -4.60
N ARG A 131 -8.28 -6.35 -5.24
CA ARG A 131 -8.07 -6.02 -6.65
C ARG A 131 -6.79 -5.23 -6.86
N LEU A 132 -6.47 -4.27 -5.98
CA LEU A 132 -5.20 -3.55 -6.01
C LEU A 132 -4.02 -4.53 -5.86
N PHE A 133 -4.14 -5.46 -4.92
CA PHE A 133 -3.19 -6.56 -4.73
C PHE A 133 -3.07 -7.44 -5.98
N SER A 134 -4.20 -7.91 -6.52
CA SER A 134 -4.19 -8.76 -7.71
C SER A 134 -3.58 -8.06 -8.92
N ASN A 135 -3.93 -6.78 -9.14
CA ASN A 135 -3.36 -5.96 -10.20
C ASN A 135 -1.84 -5.78 -10.02
N LEU A 136 -1.37 -5.60 -8.79
CA LEU A 136 0.05 -5.49 -8.49
C LEU A 136 0.79 -6.80 -8.78
N VAL A 137 0.21 -7.93 -8.39
CA VAL A 137 0.77 -9.25 -8.71
C VAL A 137 0.83 -9.42 -10.23
N THR A 138 -0.24 -9.12 -10.96
CA THR A 138 -0.25 -9.19 -12.43
C THR A 138 0.81 -8.29 -13.06
N ILE A 139 0.91 -7.02 -12.65
CA ILE A 139 1.92 -6.09 -13.19
C ILE A 139 3.33 -6.61 -12.92
N ILE A 140 3.58 -7.14 -11.72
CA ILE A 140 4.89 -7.68 -11.37
C ILE A 140 5.18 -8.95 -12.18
N ASP A 141 4.22 -9.87 -12.30
CA ASP A 141 4.36 -11.09 -13.10
C ASP A 141 4.66 -10.73 -14.57
N GLU A 142 3.95 -9.76 -15.15
CA GLU A 142 4.20 -9.24 -16.50
C GLU A 142 5.60 -8.63 -16.64
N GLU A 143 6.06 -7.83 -15.69
CA GLU A 143 7.40 -7.22 -15.69
C GLU A 143 8.51 -8.27 -15.48
N VAL A 144 8.27 -9.30 -14.66
CA VAL A 144 9.17 -10.46 -14.50
C VAL A 144 9.27 -11.24 -15.80
N GLU A 145 8.14 -11.56 -16.44
CA GLU A 145 8.10 -12.28 -17.71
C GLU A 145 8.81 -11.50 -18.82
N GLN A 146 8.53 -10.19 -18.93
CA GLN A 146 9.21 -9.32 -19.89
C GLN A 146 10.70 -9.15 -19.57
N GLY A 147 11.07 -9.03 -18.30
CA GLY A 147 12.45 -8.95 -17.84
C GLY A 147 13.24 -10.23 -18.14
N ASN A 148 12.63 -11.40 -17.97
CA ASN A 148 13.20 -12.69 -18.32
C ASN A 148 13.31 -12.86 -19.85
N ALA A 149 12.30 -12.45 -20.61
CA ALA A 149 12.34 -12.47 -22.08
C ALA A 149 13.44 -11.57 -22.66
N ARG A 150 13.77 -10.45 -21.99
CA ARG A 150 14.89 -9.57 -22.36
C ARG A 150 16.27 -10.13 -21.96
N ARG A 151 16.33 -11.09 -21.03
CA ARG A 151 17.58 -11.71 -20.54
C ARG A 151 17.91 -13.04 -21.20
N SER A 152 16.97 -13.68 -21.90
CA SER A 152 17.28 -14.80 -22.80
C SER A 152 18.07 -14.29 -24.02
N PRO A 153 19.34 -14.67 -24.20
CA PRO A 153 20.02 -14.48 -25.47
C PRO A 153 19.21 -15.23 -26.54
N LYS A 154 18.95 -14.58 -27.68
CA LYS A 154 18.59 -15.35 -28.87
C LYS A 154 19.81 -16.21 -29.20
N ASP A 155 19.68 -17.52 -28.98
CA ASP A 155 20.57 -18.53 -29.57
C ASP A 155 20.59 -18.40 -31.10
#